data_AF-A0A849QCJ7-F1
#
_entry.id   AF-A0A849QCJ7-F1
#
_cell.length_a   1.000
_cell.length_b   1.000
_cell.length_c   1.000
_cell.angle_alpha   90.00
_cell.angle_beta   90.00
_cell.angle_gamma   90.00
#
_symmetry.space_group_name_H-M   'P 1'
#
loop_
_entity.id
_entity.type
_entity.pdbx_description
1 polymer ?
#
loop_
_entity_poly.entity_id
_entity_poly.type
_entity_poly.pdbx_seq_one_letter_code
_entity_poly.pdbx_strand_id
1 'polypeptide(L)'
;MELARQSNGDDAGLCEKTGDSFKDKCYIDAAVKSKDIKLCERVTSETLQQACKAIVLNDPRLCEEISEEDIRDERYRLCNGLIGDGNKTAKIAVKESEIIDSDDLVECEKIDDASARDKCYVLIAETGKDESLCEKIGDDGVKGICYGAI
;
A
#
# COMPACT_ATOMS: atom_id res chain seq x y z
N MET A 1 -31.77 -2.16 -8.96
CA MET A 1 -30.65 -3.11 -8.82
C MET A 1 -29.85 -2.70 -7.59
N GLU A 2 -30.33 -3.05 -6.40
CA GLU A 2 -29.84 -2.50 -5.11
C GLU A 2 -29.51 -3.61 -4.09
N LEU A 3 -29.07 -4.79 -4.56
CA LEU A 3 -28.85 -5.94 -3.67
C LEU A 3 -27.39 -6.19 -3.26
N ALA A 4 -26.43 -5.38 -3.72
CA ALA A 4 -25.00 -5.60 -3.44
C ALA A 4 -24.40 -4.68 -2.35
N ARG A 5 -25.19 -3.77 -1.75
CA ARG A 5 -24.67 -2.82 -0.74
C ARG A 5 -24.77 -3.31 0.71
N GLN A 6 -25.27 -4.52 0.96
CA GLN A 6 -25.49 -5.03 2.32
C GLN A 6 -24.87 -6.42 2.56
N SER A 7 -23.71 -6.71 1.99
CA SER A 7 -22.99 -7.93 2.38
C SER A 7 -22.35 -7.73 3.76
N ASN A 8 -23.07 -8.14 4.80
CA ASN A 8 -22.44 -8.61 6.02
C ASN A 8 -21.59 -9.84 5.68
N GLY A 9 -20.43 -9.99 6.34
CA GLY A 9 -19.37 -10.93 5.95
C GLY A 9 -19.76 -12.41 5.99
N ASP A 10 -21.04 -12.73 6.18
CA ASP A 10 -21.59 -14.06 6.39
C ASP A 10 -22.20 -14.69 5.12
N ASP A 11 -22.33 -13.94 4.01
CA ASP A 11 -23.09 -14.36 2.82
C ASP A 11 -22.22 -14.57 1.56
N ALA A 12 -20.99 -15.10 1.71
CA ALA A 12 -20.13 -15.42 0.55
C ALA A 12 -20.79 -16.40 -0.45
N GLY A 13 -21.76 -17.20 -0.01
CA GLY A 13 -22.57 -18.06 -0.88
C GLY A 13 -23.46 -17.30 -1.87
N LEU A 14 -23.73 -16.01 -1.64
CA LEU A 14 -24.49 -15.16 -2.56
C LEU A 14 -23.64 -14.66 -3.74
N CYS A 15 -22.31 -14.65 -3.62
CA CYS A 15 -21.41 -14.26 -4.70
C CYS A 15 -21.54 -15.17 -5.92
N GLU A 16 -21.87 -16.46 -5.72
CA GLU A 16 -22.16 -17.42 -6.80
C GLU A 16 -23.37 -17.05 -7.66
N LYS A 17 -24.27 -16.19 -7.16
CA LYS A 17 -25.48 -15.78 -7.86
C LYS A 17 -25.33 -14.43 -8.56
N THR A 18 -24.16 -13.81 -8.46
CA THR A 18 -23.85 -12.54 -9.13
C THR A 18 -23.30 -12.81 -10.54
N GLY A 19 -23.43 -11.84 -11.44
CA GLY A 19 -22.82 -11.94 -12.78
C GLY A 19 -21.29 -11.98 -12.68
N ASP A 20 -20.64 -12.66 -13.63
CA ASP A 20 -19.19 -12.95 -13.62
C ASP A 20 -18.33 -11.70 -13.32
N SER A 21 -18.71 -10.54 -13.86
CA SER A 21 -17.97 -9.28 -13.67
C SER A 21 -17.95 -8.75 -12.22
N PHE A 22 -18.88 -9.20 -11.37
CA PHE A 22 -19.01 -8.77 -9.96
C PHE A 22 -18.64 -9.85 -8.95
N LYS A 23 -18.45 -11.09 -9.41
CA LYS A 23 -18.21 -12.25 -8.55
C LYS A 23 -16.91 -12.13 -7.76
N ASP A 24 -15.80 -11.80 -8.44
CA ASP A 24 -14.50 -11.58 -7.81
C ASP A 24 -14.54 -10.47 -6.77
N LYS A 25 -15.21 -9.36 -7.09
CA LYS A 25 -15.38 -8.23 -6.16
C LYS A 25 -16.16 -8.63 -4.90
N CYS A 26 -17.25 -9.36 -5.09
CA CYS A 26 -18.06 -9.87 -3.99
C CYS A 26 -17.22 -10.74 -3.04
N TYR A 27 -16.38 -11.62 -3.60
CA TYR A 27 -15.49 -12.46 -2.80
C TYR A 27 -14.42 -11.67 -2.05
N ILE A 28 -13.80 -10.67 -2.69
CA ILE A 28 -12.83 -9.79 -2.03
C ILE A 28 -13.48 -9.06 -0.86
N ASP A 29 -14.61 -8.39 -1.08
CA ASP A 29 -15.29 -7.60 -0.04
C ASP A 29 -15.70 -8.50 1.15
N ALA A 30 -16.19 -9.71 0.87
CA ALA A 30 -16.51 -10.70 1.88
C ALA A 30 -15.27 -11.18 2.64
N ALA A 31 -14.17 -11.47 1.93
CA ALA A 31 -12.90 -11.91 2.53
C ALA A 31 -12.32 -10.85 3.45
N VAL A 32 -12.27 -9.58 3.03
CA VAL A 32 -11.75 -8.46 3.82
C VAL A 32 -12.59 -8.23 5.06
N LYS A 33 -13.92 -8.23 4.93
CA LYS A 33 -14.83 -7.98 6.05
C LYS A 33 -14.82 -9.10 7.08
N SER A 34 -14.76 -10.35 6.64
CA SER A 34 -14.74 -11.54 7.51
C SER A 34 -13.34 -11.92 7.98
N LYS A 35 -12.29 -11.37 7.35
CA LYS A 35 -10.89 -11.82 7.46
C LYS A 35 -10.70 -13.30 7.11
N ASP A 36 -11.55 -13.87 6.27
CA ASP A 36 -11.42 -15.26 5.81
C ASP A 36 -10.65 -15.33 4.48
N ILE A 37 -9.39 -15.75 4.57
CA ILE A 37 -8.50 -15.90 3.41
C ILE A 37 -9.01 -16.93 2.39
N LYS A 38 -9.79 -17.92 2.82
CA LYS A 38 -10.31 -18.96 1.91
C LYS A 38 -11.28 -18.37 0.88
N LEU A 39 -11.90 -17.24 1.18
CA LEU A 39 -12.75 -16.52 0.24
C LEU A 39 -11.93 -15.90 -0.91
N CYS A 40 -10.67 -15.54 -0.68
CA CYS A 40 -9.78 -15.08 -1.74
C CYS A 40 -9.50 -16.19 -2.77
N GLU A 41 -9.47 -17.46 -2.38
CA GLU A 41 -9.26 -18.59 -3.30
C GLU A 41 -10.41 -18.76 -4.32
N ARG A 42 -11.56 -18.13 -4.06
CA ARG A 42 -12.73 -18.13 -4.95
C ARG A 42 -12.71 -17.00 -5.98
N VAL A 43 -11.75 -16.08 -5.87
CA VAL A 43 -11.50 -15.04 -6.86
C VAL A 43 -10.85 -15.68 -8.08
N THR A 44 -11.44 -15.46 -9.25
CA THR A 44 -11.06 -16.11 -10.51
C THR A 44 -9.87 -15.44 -11.18
N SER A 45 -9.75 -14.11 -11.09
CA SER A 45 -8.54 -13.39 -11.50
C SER A 45 -7.38 -13.67 -10.53
N GLU A 46 -6.28 -14.20 -11.04
CA GLU A 46 -5.07 -14.48 -10.24
C GLU A 46 -4.53 -13.22 -9.55
N THR A 47 -4.47 -12.11 -10.29
CA THR A 47 -4.05 -10.80 -9.78
C THR A 47 -4.93 -10.32 -8.63
N LEU A 48 -6.26 -10.37 -8.80
CA LEU A 48 -7.21 -9.96 -7.77
C LEU A 48 -7.18 -10.91 -6.56
N GLN A 49 -6.94 -12.19 -6.79
CA GLN A 49 -6.78 -13.19 -5.73
C GLN A 49 -5.55 -12.88 -4.87
N GLN A 50 -4.40 -12.57 -5.49
CA GLN A 50 -3.20 -12.19 -4.75
C GLN A 50 -3.42 -10.89 -3.96
N ALA A 51 -4.02 -9.88 -4.57
CA ALA A 51 -4.37 -8.64 -3.88
C ALA A 51 -5.31 -8.89 -2.68
N CYS A 52 -6.32 -9.74 -2.84
CA CYS A 52 -7.21 -10.16 -1.75
C CYS A 52 -6.42 -10.77 -0.58
N LYS A 53 -5.50 -11.70 -0.86
CA LYS A 53 -4.66 -12.34 0.15
C LYS A 53 -3.78 -11.31 0.86
N ALA A 54 -3.17 -10.40 0.11
CA ALA A 54 -2.37 -9.30 0.66
C ALA A 54 -3.16 -8.47 1.67
N ILE A 55 -4.40 -8.11 1.34
CA ILE A 55 -5.27 -7.30 2.19
C ILE A 55 -5.74 -8.08 3.43
N VAL A 56 -6.20 -9.32 3.25
CA VAL A 56 -6.70 -10.13 4.38
C VAL A 56 -5.58 -10.48 5.36
N LEU A 57 -4.37 -10.76 4.86
CA LEU A 57 -3.19 -11.04 5.66
C LEU A 57 -2.47 -9.78 6.17
N ASN A 58 -2.81 -8.61 5.63
CA ASN A 58 -2.08 -7.36 5.85
C ASN A 58 -0.57 -7.51 5.53
N ASP A 59 -0.25 -8.16 4.42
CA ASP A 59 1.13 -8.41 3.97
C ASP A 59 1.40 -7.66 2.65
N PRO A 60 2.05 -6.48 2.70
CA PRO A 60 2.29 -5.65 1.53
C PRO A 60 3.22 -6.30 0.51
N ARG A 61 4.03 -7.30 0.90
CA ARG A 61 4.93 -8.02 -0.01
C ARG A 61 4.17 -8.75 -1.12
N LEU A 62 2.95 -9.18 -0.81
CA LEU A 62 2.07 -9.86 -1.77
C LEU A 62 1.48 -8.88 -2.82
N CYS A 63 1.54 -7.57 -2.58
CA CYS A 63 1.17 -6.56 -3.57
C CYS A 63 2.35 -6.18 -4.49
N GLU A 64 3.59 -6.58 -4.16
CA GLU A 64 4.79 -6.23 -4.95
C GLU A 64 4.92 -7.03 -6.24
N GLU A 65 4.35 -8.23 -6.26
CA GLU A 65 4.42 -9.14 -7.41
C GLU A 65 3.45 -8.76 -8.54
N ILE A 66 2.63 -7.73 -8.33
CA ILE A 66 1.56 -7.39 -9.24
C ILE A 66 1.99 -6.25 -10.15
N SER A 67 1.83 -6.47 -11.45
CA SER A 67 2.38 -5.59 -12.48
C SER A 67 1.64 -4.27 -12.57
N GLU A 68 2.33 -3.18 -12.95
CA GLU A 68 1.71 -1.86 -13.14
C GLU A 68 0.60 -1.84 -14.19
N GLU A 69 0.63 -2.77 -15.14
CA GLU A 69 -0.40 -2.88 -16.17
C GLU A 69 -1.73 -3.36 -15.58
N ASP A 70 -1.68 -4.12 -14.49
CA ASP A 70 -2.84 -4.62 -13.75
C ASP A 70 -3.42 -3.58 -12.77
N ILE A 71 -2.65 -2.54 -12.42
CA ILE A 71 -3.01 -1.47 -11.45
C ILE A 71 -4.12 -0.54 -11.98
N ARG A 72 -4.48 -0.63 -13.27
CA ARG A 72 -5.54 0.21 -13.86
C ARG A 72 -6.95 -0.13 -13.39
N ASP A 73 -7.16 -1.30 -12.77
CA ASP A 73 -8.44 -1.59 -12.11
C ASP A 73 -8.50 -0.83 -10.77
N GLU A 74 -9.57 -0.06 -10.56
CA GLU A 74 -9.83 0.69 -9.33
C GLU A 74 -9.76 -0.19 -8.06
N ARG A 75 -9.94 -1.51 -8.22
CA ARG A 75 -9.82 -2.52 -7.15
C ARG A 75 -8.39 -2.72 -6.66
N TYR A 76 -7.40 -2.27 -7.42
CA TYR A 76 -5.99 -2.28 -7.06
C TYR A 76 -5.60 -1.18 -6.06
N ARG A 77 -6.49 -0.19 -5.87
CA ARG A 77 -6.28 0.89 -4.90
C ARG A 77 -6.16 0.42 -3.46
N LEU A 78 -6.72 -0.75 -3.11
CA LEU A 78 -6.57 -1.31 -1.77
C LEU A 78 -5.15 -1.83 -1.52
N CYS A 79 -4.49 -2.41 -2.54
CA CYS A 79 -3.06 -2.72 -2.46
C CYS A 79 -2.22 -1.44 -2.40
N ASN A 80 -2.56 -0.41 -3.19
CA ASN A 80 -1.88 0.88 -3.09
C ASN A 80 -2.07 1.56 -1.73
N GLY A 81 -3.21 1.36 -1.07
CA GLY A 81 -3.47 1.85 0.29
C GLY A 81 -2.62 1.15 1.36
N LEU A 82 -2.30 -0.13 1.16
CA LEU A 82 -1.35 -0.87 2.02
C LEU A 82 0.11 -0.51 1.72
N ILE A 83 0.40 -0.17 0.46
CA ILE A 83 1.71 0.33 0.02
C ILE A 83 1.88 1.82 0.37
N GLY A 84 0.80 2.51 0.77
CA GLY A 84 0.75 3.96 0.92
C GLY A 84 0.69 4.63 -0.45
N ASP A 85 -0.29 5.52 -0.63
CA ASP A 85 -0.32 6.43 -1.78
C ASP A 85 0.99 7.23 -1.81
N GLY A 86 1.92 6.85 -2.70
CA GLY A 86 3.13 7.61 -2.89
C GLY A 86 4.28 6.82 -3.47
N ASN A 87 4.34 6.77 -4.80
CA ASN A 87 5.59 6.70 -5.55
C ASN A 87 6.39 5.38 -5.35
N LYS A 88 6.89 4.78 -6.43
CA LYS A 88 7.87 3.68 -6.36
C LYS A 88 9.26 4.13 -5.83
N THR A 89 9.30 5.12 -4.96
CA THR A 89 10.48 5.90 -4.63
C THR A 89 10.37 6.44 -3.20
N ALA A 90 10.21 5.52 -2.26
CA ALA A 90 10.77 5.57 -0.91
C ALA A 90 10.24 4.36 -0.13
N LYS A 91 10.59 3.13 -0.57
CA LYS A 91 10.69 2.01 0.38
C LYS A 91 11.94 2.25 1.23
N ILE A 92 11.86 3.22 2.12
CA ILE A 92 12.46 3.03 3.43
C ILE A 92 11.28 2.74 4.31
N ALA A 93 11.14 1.46 4.64
CA ALA A 93 10.18 0.99 5.60
C ALA A 93 10.49 1.67 6.93
N VAL A 94 9.87 2.82 7.17
CA VAL A 94 9.80 3.39 8.50
C VAL A 94 8.93 2.44 9.29
N LYS A 95 9.56 1.46 9.94
CA LYS A 95 8.91 0.61 10.93
C LYS A 95 8.24 1.55 11.93
N GLU A 96 6.96 1.34 12.20
CA GLU A 96 6.18 2.05 13.22
C GLU A 96 6.67 1.80 14.66
N SER A 97 7.91 1.33 14.86
CA SER A 97 8.48 1.13 16.19
C SER A 97 9.95 1.52 16.21
N GLU A 98 10.17 2.70 16.77
CA GLU A 98 11.32 3.10 17.61
C GLU A 98 12.74 2.75 17.10
N ILE A 99 13.50 3.81 16.84
CA ILE A 99 14.93 3.87 16.49
C ILE A 99 15.18 3.82 14.98
N ILE A 100 15.46 5.00 14.41
CA ILE A 100 16.08 5.13 13.08
C ILE A 100 17.55 4.83 13.27
N ASP A 101 18.01 3.69 12.77
CA ASP A 101 19.42 3.35 12.80
C ASP A 101 20.17 4.13 11.71
N SER A 102 21.46 4.38 11.93
CA SER A 102 22.34 5.03 10.96
C SER A 102 22.37 4.34 9.59
N ASP A 103 21.96 3.07 9.52
CA ASP A 103 21.85 2.30 8.28
C ASP A 103 20.69 2.77 7.38
N ASP A 104 19.60 3.34 7.93
CA ASP A 104 18.48 3.86 7.14
C ASP A 104 18.89 5.12 6.34
N LEU A 105 19.85 5.90 6.85
CA LEU A 105 20.40 7.05 6.14
C LEU A 105 21.22 6.65 4.91
N VAL A 106 21.89 5.50 4.99
CA VAL A 106 22.73 4.98 3.89
C VAL A 106 21.87 4.53 2.71
N GLU A 107 20.62 4.16 2.95
CA GLU A 107 19.69 3.77 1.90
C GLU A 107 19.19 4.98 1.09
N CYS A 108 18.94 6.15 1.71
CA CYS A 108 18.54 7.35 0.96
C CYS A 108 19.63 7.80 -0.03
N GLU A 109 20.90 7.71 0.37
CA GLU A 109 22.03 8.12 -0.48
C GLU A 109 22.18 7.27 -1.74
N LYS A 110 21.66 6.03 -1.74
CA LYS A 110 21.68 5.11 -2.89
C LYS A 110 20.58 5.38 -3.91
N ILE A 111 19.64 6.29 -3.63
CA ILE A 111 18.53 6.59 -4.53
C ILE A 111 19.03 7.52 -5.65
N ASP A 112 18.98 7.02 -6.89
CA ASP A 112 19.39 7.76 -8.09
C ASP A 112 18.45 8.95 -8.40
N ASP A 113 17.13 8.77 -8.20
CA ASP A 113 16.15 9.83 -8.41
C ASP A 113 16.23 10.89 -7.31
N ALA A 114 16.52 12.13 -7.69
CA ALA A 114 16.71 13.20 -6.72
C ALA A 114 15.44 13.50 -5.91
N SER A 115 14.27 13.46 -6.55
CA SER A 115 13.00 13.75 -5.85
C SER A 115 12.66 12.66 -4.83
N ALA A 116 12.91 11.40 -5.17
CA ALA A 116 12.79 10.25 -4.31
C ALA A 116 13.73 10.32 -3.11
N ARG A 117 15.00 10.67 -3.36
CA ARG A 117 16.01 10.83 -2.31
C ARG A 117 15.64 11.95 -1.35
N ASP A 118 15.17 13.08 -1.86
CA ASP A 118 14.76 14.20 -1.02
C ASP A 118 13.57 13.83 -0.13
N LYS A 119 12.56 13.15 -0.67
CA LYS A 119 11.42 12.63 0.11
C LYS A 119 11.85 11.62 1.16
N CYS A 120 12.82 10.77 0.83
CA CYS A 120 13.41 9.82 1.75
C CYS A 120 13.96 10.54 2.99
N TYR A 121 14.73 11.62 2.80
CA TYR A 121 15.22 12.43 3.92
C TYR A 121 14.10 13.08 4.72
N VAL A 122 13.04 13.60 4.08
CA VAL A 122 11.88 14.17 4.80
C VAL A 122 11.27 13.15 5.76
N LEU A 123 11.01 11.93 5.28
CA LEU A 123 10.38 10.87 6.08
C LEU A 123 11.23 10.49 7.30
N ILE A 124 12.55 10.35 7.10
CA ILE A 124 13.46 10.03 8.19
C ILE A 124 13.53 11.21 9.18
N ALA A 125 13.63 12.44 8.68
CA ALA A 125 13.72 13.63 9.52
C ALA A 125 12.46 13.82 10.38
N GLU A 126 11.27 13.63 9.81
CA GLU A 126 9.99 13.73 10.50
C GLU A 126 9.84 12.65 11.59
N THR A 127 10.22 11.42 11.27
CA THR A 127 10.10 10.27 12.20
C THR A 127 11.13 10.38 13.32
N GLY A 128 12.37 10.74 13.00
CA GLY A 128 13.48 10.81 13.94
C GLY A 128 13.54 12.12 14.71
N LYS A 129 12.76 13.12 14.29
CA LYS A 129 12.84 14.51 14.75
C LYS A 129 14.26 15.08 14.62
N ASP A 130 14.92 14.74 13.51
CA ASP A 130 16.30 15.15 13.20
C ASP A 130 16.31 16.17 12.05
N GLU A 131 16.36 17.45 12.42
CA GLU A 131 16.41 18.58 11.48
C GLU A 131 17.65 18.57 10.59
N SER A 132 18.75 17.92 11.02
CA SER A 132 20.01 17.91 10.26
C SER A 132 19.86 17.17 8.92
N LEU A 133 18.86 16.30 8.80
CA LEU A 133 18.54 15.59 7.58
C LEU A 133 17.86 16.47 6.53
N CYS A 134 17.16 17.52 6.95
CA CYS A 134 16.60 18.51 6.02
C CYS A 134 17.71 19.25 5.26
N GLU A 135 18.93 19.35 5.81
CA GLU A 135 20.07 19.93 5.11
C GLU A 135 20.60 19.07 3.97
N LYS A 136 20.30 17.76 3.95
CA LYS A 136 20.67 16.86 2.85
C LYS A 136 19.75 16.95 1.63
N ILE A 137 18.62 17.65 1.75
CA ILE A 137 17.61 17.81 0.69
C ILE A 137 18.11 18.84 -0.33
N GLY A 138 18.08 18.44 -1.61
CA GLY A 138 18.52 19.30 -2.72
C GLY A 138 17.47 20.30 -3.20
N ASP A 139 16.19 19.95 -3.12
CA ASP A 139 15.08 20.84 -3.49
C ASP A 139 14.66 21.77 -2.34
N ASP A 140 14.78 23.08 -2.54
CA ASP A 140 14.44 24.09 -1.52
C ASP A 140 12.97 24.06 -1.08
N GLY A 141 12.06 23.68 -1.97
CA GLY A 141 10.63 23.55 -1.66
C GLY A 141 10.37 22.37 -0.73
N VAL A 142 10.95 21.22 -1.04
CA VAL A 142 10.90 20.01 -0.20
C VAL A 142 11.62 20.24 1.12
N LYS A 143 12.73 20.98 1.12
CA LYS A 143 13.47 21.36 2.32
C LYS A 143 12.63 22.22 3.27
N GLY A 144 11.89 23.20 2.72
CA GLY A 144 10.94 23.99 3.50
C GLY A 144 9.82 23.15 4.12
N ILE A 145 9.33 22.14 3.39
CA ILE A 145 8.35 21.18 3.91
C ILE A 145 8.95 20.36 5.06
N CYS A 146 10.18 19.87 4.91
CA CYS A 146 10.90 19.11 5.93
C CYS A 146 10.95 19.85 7.27
N TYR A 147 11.41 21.11 7.25
CA TYR A 147 11.47 21.95 8.45
C TYR A 147 10.10 22.26 9.07
N GLY A 148 9.03 22.26 8.27
CA GLY A 148 7.67 22.47 8.77
C GLY A 148 7.01 21.23 9.37
N ALA A 149 7.52 20.03 9.07
CA ALA A 149 6.96 18.75 9.51
C ALA A 149 7.59 18.22 10.81
N ILE A 150 8.79 18.68 11.16
CA ILE A 150 9.51 18.31 12.38
C ILE A 150 8.98 19.10 13.58
#